data_AF-A0A1G8YI30-F1
#
_entry.id   AF-A0A1G8YI30-F1
#
_cell.length_a   1.000
_cell.length_b   1.000
_cell.length_c   1.000
_cell.angle_alpha   90.00
_cell.angle_beta   90.00
_cell.angle_gamma   90.00
#
_symmetry.space_group_name_H-M   'P 1'
#
loop_
_entity.id
_entity.type
_entity.pdbx_description
1 polymer ?
#
loop_
_entity_poly.entity_id
_entity_poly.type
_entity_poly.pdbx_seq_one_letter_code
_entity_poly.pdbx_strand_id
1 'polypeptide(L)'
;MRPLTGGLKSPDNEHDCSFAEGTEGVLVAWGVTGANLLDQPETLLPPEPEVIAALSRTGSRGIPEVVAAHPTSPLAWATLADAAHAEGRTLESYAYARVGYHRGLDSLRKAGWRGQGPIPWSHEPNRGVLRALYALRRAAAEIGETDEVERLTAFLNGADPSVINRFEHEHTETQVIRVVTPGGGRHSSPASPPGTDPAPPTEAFVIRGDN
;
A
#
# COMPACT_ATOMS: atom_id res chain seq x y z
N MET A 1 -4.96 18.42 -86.16
CA MET A 1 -5.69 19.19 -85.13
C MET A 1 -4.69 19.52 -84.02
N ARG A 2 -4.32 20.80 -83.84
CA ARG A 2 -3.48 21.32 -82.74
C ARG A 2 -4.35 21.54 -81.48
N PRO A 3 -3.80 21.97 -80.33
CA PRO A 3 -2.89 21.27 -79.41
C PRO A 3 -3.46 21.30 -77.95
N LEU A 4 -2.86 20.64 -76.96
CA LEU A 4 -3.07 21.01 -75.55
C LEU A 4 -1.78 20.93 -74.74
N THR A 5 -1.24 22.12 -74.45
CA THR A 5 -0.27 22.44 -73.39
C THR A 5 -1.01 22.78 -72.10
N GLY A 6 -0.45 22.38 -70.96
CA GLY A 6 -0.75 22.90 -69.62
C GLY A 6 -0.09 22.00 -68.58
N GLY A 7 0.87 22.40 -67.76
CA GLY A 7 1.14 23.71 -67.17
C GLY A 7 0.83 23.63 -65.69
N LEU A 8 1.83 23.24 -64.86
CA LEU A 8 1.74 23.22 -63.40
C LEU A 8 1.45 24.62 -62.86
N LYS A 9 0.44 24.73 -61.99
CA LYS A 9 0.28 25.83 -61.04
C LYS A 9 -0.51 25.32 -59.82
N SER A 10 0.16 25.17 -58.68
CA SER A 10 -0.51 25.30 -57.39
C SER A 10 -0.80 26.78 -57.15
N PRO A 11 -1.90 27.13 -56.48
CA PRO A 11 -1.72 27.54 -55.09
C PRO A 11 -2.93 27.34 -54.14
N ASP A 12 -2.61 27.45 -52.85
CA ASP A 12 -3.36 27.97 -51.69
C ASP A 12 -4.69 27.32 -51.26
N ASN A 13 -4.66 26.72 -50.06
CA ASN A 13 -5.83 26.23 -49.33
C ASN A 13 -5.94 26.98 -47.99
N GLU A 14 -6.57 28.15 -48.03
CA GLU A 14 -7.17 28.81 -46.85
C GLU A 14 -8.68 28.60 -46.93
N HIS A 15 -9.23 27.83 -46.00
CA HIS A 15 -10.67 27.77 -45.77
C HIS A 15 -10.99 28.39 -44.41
N ASP A 16 -11.41 29.64 -44.53
CA ASP A 16 -12.14 30.46 -43.57
C ASP A 16 -13.45 29.76 -43.17
N CYS A 17 -13.58 29.43 -41.88
CA CYS A 17 -14.80 28.88 -41.29
C CYS A 17 -15.56 30.01 -40.59
N SER A 18 -16.48 30.62 -41.32
CA SER A 18 -17.52 31.48 -40.77
C SER A 18 -18.88 30.81 -40.93
N PHE A 19 -19.52 30.38 -39.83
CA PHE A 19 -20.91 29.96 -39.83
C PHE A 19 -21.65 30.48 -38.57
N ALA A 20 -22.55 31.41 -38.86
CA ALA A 20 -23.81 31.80 -38.23
C ALA A 20 -24.05 31.53 -36.73
N GLU A 21 -24.22 32.62 -35.97
CA GLU A 21 -24.90 32.65 -34.67
C GLU A 21 -26.41 32.47 -34.82
N GLY A 22 -27.01 31.68 -33.92
CA GLY A 22 -28.43 31.80 -33.59
C GLY A 22 -29.10 30.52 -33.09
N THR A 23 -29.32 30.50 -31.77
CA THR A 23 -30.58 30.11 -31.08
C THR A 23 -30.50 28.91 -30.12
N GLU A 24 -30.99 29.20 -28.91
CA GLU A 24 -31.46 28.30 -27.84
C GLU A 24 -30.43 27.57 -26.96
N GLY A 25 -30.11 28.25 -25.85
CA GLY A 25 -29.51 27.65 -24.68
C GLY A 25 -30.40 26.58 -24.07
N VAL A 26 -30.03 25.32 -24.29
CA VAL A 26 -30.46 24.20 -23.48
C VAL A 26 -29.60 24.23 -22.21
N LEU A 27 -30.23 24.59 -21.09
CA LEU A 27 -29.68 24.35 -19.76
C LEU A 27 -29.58 22.83 -19.57
N VAL A 28 -28.41 22.27 -19.84
CA VAL A 28 -28.10 20.88 -19.47
C VAL A 28 -27.91 20.89 -17.96
N ALA A 29 -29.00 20.63 -17.23
CA ALA A 29 -28.92 20.24 -15.85
C ALA A 29 -28.06 18.98 -15.78
N TRP A 30 -26.88 19.09 -15.18
CA TRP A 30 -26.07 17.95 -14.78
C TRP A 30 -26.87 17.19 -13.74
N GLY A 31 -27.67 16.23 -14.21
CA GLY A 31 -28.42 15.32 -13.38
C GLY A 31 -27.45 14.55 -12.51
N VAL A 32 -27.34 14.94 -11.24
CA VAL A 32 -27.02 14.02 -10.16
C VAL A 32 -28.19 13.03 -10.10
N THR A 33 -28.11 11.94 -10.86
CA THR A 33 -29.00 10.79 -10.65
C THR A 33 -28.35 9.87 -9.63
N GLY A 34 -28.49 10.26 -8.36
CA GLY A 34 -28.50 9.31 -7.26
C GLY A 34 -29.70 8.39 -7.41
N ALA A 35 -29.48 7.19 -7.92
CA ALA A 35 -30.39 6.06 -7.79
C ALA A 35 -29.59 4.77 -8.04
N ASN A 36 -29.36 4.02 -6.97
CA ASN A 36 -28.89 2.65 -6.96
C ASN A 36 -29.79 1.81 -7.88
N LEU A 37 -29.33 1.47 -9.10
CA LEU A 37 -30.16 0.82 -10.11
C LEU A 37 -29.71 -0.58 -10.51
N LEU A 38 -28.68 -1.13 -9.86
CA LEU A 38 -28.38 -2.57 -9.82
C LEU A 38 -27.61 -2.79 -8.51
N ASP A 39 -28.21 -3.47 -7.52
CA ASP A 39 -27.42 -4.08 -6.45
C ASP A 39 -26.48 -5.08 -7.16
N GLN A 40 -25.24 -4.66 -7.40
CA GLN A 40 -24.24 -5.55 -7.99
C GLN A 40 -24.05 -6.72 -7.02
N PRO A 41 -24.09 -7.96 -7.51
CA PRO A 41 -23.97 -9.11 -6.63
C PRO A 41 -22.64 -9.05 -5.89
N GLU A 42 -22.67 -9.43 -4.62
CA GLU A 42 -21.46 -9.59 -3.82
C GLU A 42 -20.53 -10.60 -4.49
N THR A 43 -19.25 -10.26 -4.53
CA THR A 43 -18.23 -11.21 -4.94
C THR A 43 -17.76 -11.97 -3.71
N LEU A 44 -17.92 -13.30 -3.74
CA LEU A 44 -17.55 -14.21 -2.67
C LEU A 44 -16.44 -15.14 -3.16
N LEU A 45 -15.25 -15.03 -2.56
CA LEU A 45 -14.13 -15.91 -2.89
C LEU A 45 -14.32 -17.33 -2.31
N PRO A 46 -13.79 -18.37 -2.96
CA PRO A 46 -13.74 -19.71 -2.37
C PRO A 46 -12.78 -19.73 -1.17
N PRO A 47 -13.04 -20.57 -0.14
CA PRO A 47 -12.15 -20.71 1.01
C PRO A 47 -10.82 -21.38 0.63
N GLU A 48 -9.74 -21.05 1.35
CA GLU A 48 -8.39 -21.63 1.20
C GLU A 48 -7.95 -22.35 2.49
N PRO A 49 -8.61 -23.47 2.87
CA PRO A 49 -8.37 -24.13 4.16
C PRO A 49 -6.93 -24.62 4.34
N GLU A 50 -6.27 -25.03 3.26
CA GLU A 50 -4.87 -25.46 3.27
C GLU A 50 -3.91 -24.31 3.60
N VAL A 51 -4.18 -23.11 3.06
CA VAL A 51 -3.38 -21.90 3.34
C VAL A 51 -3.59 -21.48 4.80
N ILE A 52 -4.84 -21.44 5.26
CA ILE A 52 -5.19 -21.11 6.65
C ILE A 52 -4.48 -22.07 7.60
N ALA A 53 -4.58 -23.38 7.36
CA ALA A 53 -3.93 -24.39 8.18
C ALA A 53 -2.39 -24.29 8.17
N ALA A 54 -1.79 -23.95 7.02
CA ALA A 54 -0.36 -23.74 6.91
C ALA A 54 0.10 -22.51 7.71
N LEU A 55 -0.61 -21.38 7.59
CA LEU A 55 -0.31 -20.15 8.33
C LEU A 55 -0.49 -20.34 9.84
N SER A 56 -1.55 -21.01 10.30
CA SER A 56 -1.80 -21.21 11.74
C SER A 56 -0.73 -22.04 12.46
N ARG A 57 -0.01 -22.91 11.73
CA ARG A 57 1.08 -23.73 12.30
C ARG A 57 2.45 -23.07 12.20
N THR A 58 2.53 -21.90 11.58
CA THR A 58 3.80 -21.29 11.17
C THR A 58 4.00 -19.95 11.89
N GLY A 59 5.17 -19.75 12.49
CA GLY A 59 5.55 -18.44 13.02
C GLY A 59 5.96 -17.47 11.90
N SER A 60 6.12 -16.18 12.20
CA SER A 60 6.36 -15.14 11.18
C SER A 60 7.51 -15.45 10.21
N ARG A 61 8.58 -16.11 10.70
CA ARG A 61 9.74 -16.48 9.90
C ARG A 61 9.47 -17.56 8.84
N GLY A 62 8.41 -18.35 8.98
CA GLY A 62 8.06 -19.43 8.04
C GLY A 62 6.98 -19.05 7.01
N ILE A 63 6.45 -17.82 7.08
CA ILE A 63 5.46 -17.34 6.11
C ILE A 63 5.98 -17.36 4.66
N PRO A 64 7.27 -17.02 4.37
CA PRO A 64 7.80 -17.11 3.01
C PRO A 64 7.64 -18.50 2.38
N GLU A 65 7.82 -19.58 3.15
CA GLU A 65 7.63 -20.96 2.70
C GLU A 65 6.16 -21.25 2.37
N VAL A 66 5.23 -20.72 3.17
CA VAL A 66 3.79 -20.82 2.88
C VAL A 66 3.45 -20.07 1.58
N VAL A 67 4.00 -18.87 1.38
CA VAL A 67 3.82 -18.12 0.12
C VAL A 67 4.40 -18.89 -1.06
N ALA A 68 5.58 -19.50 -0.93
CA ALA A 68 6.18 -20.30 -1.98
C ALA A 68 5.35 -21.54 -2.34
N ALA A 69 4.70 -22.17 -1.35
CA ALA A 69 3.79 -23.30 -1.56
C ALA A 69 2.43 -22.88 -2.13
N HIS A 70 1.96 -21.66 -1.82
CA HIS A 70 0.66 -21.12 -2.22
C HIS A 70 0.79 -19.75 -2.90
N PRO A 71 1.52 -19.63 -4.03
CA PRO A 71 1.89 -18.33 -4.61
C PRO A 71 0.73 -17.53 -5.20
N THR A 72 -0.44 -18.16 -5.38
CA THR A 72 -1.66 -17.52 -5.87
C THR A 72 -2.58 -17.03 -4.75
N SER A 73 -2.30 -17.36 -3.48
CA SER A 73 -3.15 -16.97 -2.36
C SER A 73 -2.91 -15.50 -1.97
N PRO A 74 -3.93 -14.62 -2.09
CA PRO A 74 -3.80 -13.26 -1.57
C PRO A 74 -3.61 -13.23 -0.05
N LEU A 75 -4.17 -14.20 0.69
CA LEU A 75 -4.04 -14.31 2.14
C LEU A 75 -2.58 -14.56 2.57
N ALA A 76 -1.88 -15.48 1.90
CA ALA A 76 -0.47 -15.77 2.19
C ALA A 76 0.40 -14.51 1.97
N TRP A 77 0.22 -13.82 0.85
CA TRP A 77 0.94 -12.58 0.55
C TRP A 77 0.61 -11.44 1.52
N ALA A 78 -0.66 -11.27 1.90
CA ALA A 78 -1.07 -10.26 2.87
C ALA A 78 -0.43 -10.51 4.25
N THR A 79 -0.37 -11.78 4.67
CA THR A 79 0.24 -12.18 5.93
C THR A 79 1.75 -11.95 5.93
N LEU A 80 2.43 -12.19 4.79
CA LEU A 80 3.84 -11.87 4.62
C LEU A 80 4.11 -10.36 4.65
N ALA A 81 3.23 -9.56 4.04
CA ALA A 81 3.32 -8.10 4.08
C ALA A 81 3.21 -7.57 5.51
N ASP A 82 2.26 -8.08 6.29
CA ASP A 82 2.11 -7.68 7.69
C ASP A 82 3.28 -8.10 8.57
N ALA A 83 3.83 -9.30 8.34
CA ALA A 83 5.03 -9.74 9.04
C ALA A 83 6.23 -8.83 8.73
N ALA A 84 6.41 -8.43 7.47
CA ALA A 84 7.45 -7.49 7.07
C ALA A 84 7.24 -6.10 7.70
N HIS A 85 6.00 -5.61 7.71
CA HIS A 85 5.67 -4.32 8.33
C HIS A 85 5.95 -4.32 9.83
N ALA A 86 5.56 -5.38 10.54
CA ALA A 86 5.82 -5.53 11.97
C ALA A 86 7.32 -5.55 12.32
N GLU A 87 8.17 -5.91 11.37
CA GLU A 87 9.64 -5.89 11.48
C GLU A 87 10.25 -4.55 11.04
N GLY A 88 9.45 -3.55 10.66
CA GLY A 88 9.92 -2.26 10.17
C GLY A 88 10.43 -2.28 8.72
N ARG A 89 10.14 -3.36 7.97
CA ARG A 89 10.56 -3.53 6.57
C ARG A 89 9.48 -3.00 5.62
N THR A 90 9.27 -1.68 5.64
CA THR A 90 8.17 -1.00 4.92
C THR A 90 8.19 -1.25 3.41
N LEU A 91 9.37 -1.21 2.75
CA LEU A 91 9.46 -1.43 1.31
C LEU A 91 9.11 -2.87 0.91
N GLU A 92 9.54 -3.85 1.70
CA GLU A 92 9.18 -5.24 1.50
C GLU A 92 7.69 -5.48 1.77
N SER A 93 7.13 -4.88 2.83
CA SER A 93 5.69 -4.89 3.09
C SER A 93 4.91 -4.36 1.88
N TYR A 94 5.31 -3.21 1.34
CA TYR A 94 4.70 -2.62 0.15
C TYR A 94 4.79 -3.55 -1.07
N ALA A 95 5.97 -4.13 -1.34
CA ALA A 95 6.18 -5.05 -2.45
C ALA A 95 5.33 -6.32 -2.31
N TYR A 96 5.30 -6.94 -1.13
CA TYR A 96 4.50 -8.14 -0.86
C TYR A 96 3.01 -7.87 -0.93
N ALA A 97 2.54 -6.74 -0.36
CA ALA A 97 1.15 -6.34 -0.42
C ALA A 97 0.70 -6.07 -1.85
N ARG A 98 1.56 -5.51 -2.70
CA ARG A 98 1.28 -5.34 -4.12
C ARG A 98 1.07 -6.66 -4.85
N VAL A 99 1.92 -7.65 -4.59
CA VAL A 99 1.71 -8.99 -5.15
C VAL A 99 0.39 -9.58 -4.65
N GLY A 100 0.11 -9.48 -3.35
CA GLY A 100 -1.16 -9.94 -2.77
C GLY A 100 -2.38 -9.25 -3.38
N TYR A 101 -2.31 -7.95 -3.63
CA TYR A 101 -3.35 -7.18 -4.32
C TYR A 101 -3.61 -7.73 -5.72
N HIS A 102 -2.56 -7.95 -6.53
CA HIS A 102 -2.73 -8.53 -7.87
C HIS A 102 -3.31 -9.95 -7.84
N ARG A 103 -2.85 -10.82 -6.94
CA ARG A 103 -3.40 -12.18 -6.77
C ARG A 103 -4.87 -12.16 -6.30
N GLY A 104 -5.21 -11.20 -5.46
CA GLY A 104 -6.58 -10.94 -5.02
C GLY A 104 -7.48 -10.52 -6.18
N LEU A 105 -7.03 -9.56 -7.00
CA LEU A 105 -7.77 -9.15 -8.20
C LEU A 105 -7.98 -10.29 -9.18
N ASP A 106 -6.97 -11.15 -9.38
CA ASP A 106 -7.11 -12.32 -10.24
C ASP A 106 -8.16 -13.30 -9.70
N SER A 107 -8.19 -13.50 -8.38
CA SER A 107 -9.17 -14.35 -7.71
C SER A 107 -10.59 -13.78 -7.80
N LEU A 108 -10.74 -12.46 -7.60
CA LEU A 108 -12.00 -11.75 -7.74
C LEU A 108 -12.54 -11.84 -9.17
N ARG A 109 -11.68 -11.64 -10.19
CA ARG A 109 -12.07 -11.77 -11.60
C ARG A 109 -12.59 -13.16 -11.94
N LYS A 110 -11.91 -14.20 -11.44
CA LYS A 110 -12.35 -15.60 -11.56
C LYS A 110 -13.69 -15.83 -10.88
N ALA A 111 -13.94 -15.17 -9.75
CA ALA A 111 -15.20 -15.21 -9.01
C ALA A 111 -16.31 -14.31 -9.59
N GLY A 112 -16.08 -13.64 -10.73
CA GLY A 112 -17.12 -12.86 -11.42
C GLY A 112 -17.04 -11.35 -11.25
N TRP A 113 -16.08 -10.82 -10.46
CA TRP A 113 -15.90 -9.38 -10.29
C TRP A 113 -15.41 -8.70 -11.57
N ARG A 114 -15.93 -7.51 -11.87
CA ARG A 114 -15.67 -6.78 -13.14
C ARG A 114 -15.18 -5.35 -12.93
N GLY A 115 -14.47 -5.08 -11.84
CA GLY A 115 -13.92 -3.75 -11.54
C GLY A 115 -14.75 -2.93 -10.54
N GLN A 116 -15.93 -3.43 -10.17
CA GLN A 116 -16.88 -2.77 -9.28
C GLN A 116 -17.78 -3.81 -8.61
N GLY A 117 -18.36 -3.42 -7.48
CA GLY A 117 -19.30 -4.24 -6.71
C GLY A 117 -18.75 -4.63 -5.33
N PRO A 118 -19.65 -5.02 -4.41
CA PRO A 118 -19.30 -5.29 -3.03
C PRO A 118 -18.42 -6.54 -2.88
N ILE A 119 -17.45 -6.45 -1.96
CA ILE A 119 -16.56 -7.54 -1.55
C ILE A 119 -16.64 -7.56 -0.01
N PRO A 120 -17.68 -8.19 0.55
CA PRO A 120 -18.02 -8.04 1.96
C PRO A 120 -16.96 -8.70 2.85
N TRP A 121 -16.55 -8.01 3.92
CA TRP A 121 -15.65 -8.55 4.95
C TRP A 121 -16.29 -9.69 5.76
N SER A 122 -17.63 -9.69 5.86
CA SER A 122 -18.38 -10.73 6.56
C SER A 122 -18.11 -12.12 5.97
N HIS A 123 -17.81 -12.21 4.68
CA HIS A 123 -17.35 -13.43 4.03
C HIS A 123 -15.85 -13.63 4.26
N GLU A 124 -15.51 -14.57 5.13
CA GLU A 124 -14.14 -14.79 5.60
C GLU A 124 -13.09 -14.96 4.46
N PRO A 125 -13.37 -15.71 3.37
CA PRO A 125 -12.42 -15.83 2.26
C PRO A 125 -12.05 -14.52 1.56
N ASN A 126 -12.89 -13.48 1.65
CA ASN A 126 -12.58 -12.16 1.09
C ASN A 126 -11.51 -11.41 1.90
N ARG A 127 -11.29 -11.80 3.16
CA ARG A 127 -10.39 -11.06 4.06
C ARG A 127 -8.95 -11.06 3.57
N GLY A 128 -8.50 -12.10 2.85
CA GLY A 128 -7.16 -12.14 2.27
C GLY A 128 -6.89 -11.00 1.29
N VAL A 129 -7.82 -10.73 0.36
CA VAL A 129 -7.67 -9.63 -0.61
C VAL A 129 -7.85 -8.26 0.04
N LEU A 130 -8.81 -8.12 0.96
CA LEU A 130 -9.04 -6.87 1.70
C LEU A 130 -7.84 -6.50 2.57
N ARG A 131 -7.20 -7.49 3.20
CA ARG A 131 -5.97 -7.34 3.96
C ARG A 131 -4.79 -6.93 3.09
N ALA A 132 -4.62 -7.53 1.90
CA ALA A 132 -3.55 -7.12 0.98
C ALA A 132 -3.70 -5.67 0.51
N LEU A 133 -4.92 -5.24 0.17
CA LEU A 133 -5.24 -3.86 -0.21
C LEU A 133 -4.96 -2.88 0.93
N TYR A 134 -5.38 -3.22 2.16
CA TYR A 134 -5.11 -2.38 3.32
C TYR A 134 -3.61 -2.32 3.64
N ALA A 135 -2.90 -3.43 3.61
CA ALA A 135 -1.45 -3.48 3.84
C ALA A 135 -0.69 -2.62 2.81
N LEU A 136 -1.14 -2.65 1.54
CA LEU A 136 -0.59 -1.81 0.48
C LEU A 136 -0.86 -0.32 0.75
N ARG A 137 -2.10 0.01 1.13
CA ARG A 137 -2.49 1.39 1.50
C ARG A 137 -1.64 1.91 2.66
N ARG A 138 -1.46 1.12 3.71
CA ARG A 138 -0.65 1.47 4.88
C ARG A 138 0.80 1.74 4.48
N ALA A 139 1.42 0.82 3.73
CA ALA A 139 2.82 0.98 3.33
C ALA A 139 3.02 2.11 2.31
N ALA A 140 2.05 2.35 1.42
CA ALA A 140 2.05 3.51 0.50
C ALA A 140 2.03 4.84 1.25
N ALA A 141 1.24 4.93 2.34
CA ALA A 141 1.21 6.10 3.19
C ALA A 141 2.56 6.37 3.87
N GLU A 142 3.24 5.32 4.36
CA GLU A 142 4.54 5.43 5.01
C GLU A 142 5.65 5.90 4.07
N ILE A 143 5.58 5.56 2.77
CA ILE A 143 6.56 6.01 1.77
C ILE A 143 6.17 7.33 1.07
N GLY A 144 5.00 7.90 1.40
CA GLY A 144 4.54 9.17 0.85
C GLY A 144 3.87 9.11 -0.53
N GLU A 145 3.37 7.95 -0.96
CA GLU A 145 2.61 7.82 -2.22
C GLU A 145 1.11 8.17 -2.03
N THR A 146 0.81 9.46 -1.86
CA THR A 146 -0.54 9.96 -1.56
C THR A 146 -1.59 9.51 -2.59
N ASP A 147 -1.31 9.62 -3.88
CA ASP A 147 -2.26 9.24 -4.93
C ASP A 147 -2.66 7.75 -4.87
N GLU A 148 -1.72 6.88 -4.47
CA GLU A 148 -1.99 5.44 -4.29
C GLU A 148 -2.87 5.21 -3.06
N VAL A 149 -2.61 5.93 -1.96
CA VAL A 149 -3.46 5.89 -0.76
C VAL A 149 -4.89 6.31 -1.08
N GLU A 150 -5.08 7.37 -1.86
CA GLU A 150 -6.41 7.84 -2.27
C GLU A 150 -7.16 6.79 -3.09
N ARG A 151 -6.50 6.21 -4.11
CA ARG A 151 -7.10 5.15 -4.95
C ARG A 151 -7.46 3.91 -4.13
N LEU A 152 -6.58 3.45 -3.26
CA LEU A 152 -6.82 2.27 -2.42
C LEU A 152 -7.90 2.53 -1.36
N THR A 153 -7.98 3.75 -0.83
CA THR A 153 -9.05 4.16 0.09
C THR A 153 -10.40 4.15 -0.62
N ALA A 154 -10.48 4.71 -1.83
CA ALA A 154 -11.70 4.67 -2.64
C ALA A 154 -12.11 3.22 -2.96
N PHE A 155 -11.15 2.36 -3.32
CA PHE A 155 -11.40 0.94 -3.55
C PHE A 155 -11.98 0.26 -2.31
N LEU A 156 -11.30 0.38 -1.15
CA LEU A 156 -11.72 -0.28 0.09
C LEU A 156 -13.12 0.18 0.52
N ASN A 157 -13.40 1.48 0.43
CA ASN A 157 -14.72 2.01 0.75
C ASN A 157 -15.82 1.52 -0.19
N GLY A 158 -15.52 1.35 -1.48
CA GLY A 158 -16.44 0.77 -2.46
C GLY A 158 -16.65 -0.73 -2.30
N ALA A 159 -15.63 -1.45 -1.79
CA ALA A 159 -15.68 -2.87 -1.52
C ALA A 159 -16.47 -3.20 -0.24
N ASP A 160 -16.07 -2.58 0.88
CA ASP A 160 -16.74 -2.62 2.18
C ASP A 160 -16.22 -1.45 3.06
N PRO A 161 -17.06 -0.45 3.40
CA PRO A 161 -16.64 0.76 4.10
C PRO A 161 -16.17 0.52 5.55
N SER A 162 -16.43 -0.66 6.11
CA SER A 162 -15.97 -0.99 7.46
C SER A 162 -14.53 -1.46 7.53
N VAL A 163 -13.90 -1.83 6.39
CA VAL A 163 -12.59 -2.50 6.35
C VAL A 163 -11.47 -1.64 6.94
N ILE A 164 -11.36 -0.38 6.52
CA ILE A 164 -10.29 0.52 6.99
C ILE A 164 -10.38 0.69 8.51
N ASN A 165 -11.58 1.00 9.00
CA ASN A 165 -11.82 1.17 10.42
C ASN A 165 -11.49 -0.10 11.22
N ARG A 166 -11.90 -1.29 10.74
CA ARG A 166 -11.58 -2.55 11.41
C ARG A 166 -10.09 -2.76 11.58
N PHE A 167 -9.30 -2.62 10.52
CA PHE A 167 -7.86 -2.80 10.63
C PHE A 167 -7.21 -1.76 11.54
N GLU A 168 -7.64 -0.50 11.50
CA GLU A 168 -7.09 0.54 12.38
C GLU A 168 -7.39 0.26 13.86
N HIS A 169 -8.53 -0.35 14.19
CA HIS A 169 -8.88 -0.70 15.58
C HIS A 169 -8.25 -2.03 16.03
N GLU A 170 -8.20 -3.06 15.17
CA GLU A 170 -7.53 -4.33 15.46
C GLU A 170 -6.04 -4.13 15.82
N HIS A 171 -5.37 -3.18 15.16
CA HIS A 171 -3.98 -2.84 15.46
C HIS A 171 -3.81 -1.98 16.73
N THR A 172 -4.87 -1.30 17.17
CA THR A 172 -4.84 -0.42 18.35
C THR A 172 -5.07 -1.19 19.66
N GLU A 173 -5.94 -2.20 19.66
CA GLU A 173 -6.33 -2.92 20.89
C GLU A 173 -5.21 -3.76 21.52
N THR A 174 -4.17 -4.16 20.77
CA THR A 174 -3.06 -5.00 21.28
C THR A 174 -1.77 -4.22 21.61
N GLN A 175 -1.62 -2.96 21.18
CA GLN A 175 -0.33 -2.25 21.23
C GLN A 175 -0.09 -1.42 22.51
N VAL A 176 -1.01 -1.40 23.49
CA VAL A 176 -0.88 -0.57 24.71
C VAL A 176 -0.83 -1.40 25.99
N ILE A 177 0.18 -2.27 26.11
CA ILE A 177 0.72 -2.64 27.43
C ILE A 177 2.25 -2.56 27.34
N ARG A 178 2.78 -1.33 27.47
CA ARG A 178 4.13 -1.18 28.01
C ARG A 178 4.02 -1.54 29.49
N VAL A 179 4.50 -2.72 29.87
CA VAL A 179 4.71 -3.08 31.27
C VAL A 179 5.78 -2.12 31.80
N VAL A 180 5.34 -0.97 32.32
CA VAL A 180 6.14 -0.14 33.22
C VAL A 180 6.32 -0.98 34.47
N THR A 181 7.52 -1.52 34.66
CA THR A 181 7.90 -2.13 35.94
C THR A 181 7.88 -1.01 36.99
N PRO A 182 7.04 -1.08 38.04
CA PRO A 182 7.08 -0.06 39.09
C PRO A 182 8.35 -0.28 39.92
N GLY A 183 9.03 0.82 40.19
CA GLY A 183 10.38 0.84 40.74
C GLY A 183 10.54 0.17 42.10
N GLY A 184 11.66 -0.54 42.26
CA GLY A 184 12.34 -0.72 43.53
C GLY A 184 13.41 0.36 43.66
N GLY A 185 13.03 1.54 44.15
CA GLY A 185 13.99 2.54 44.60
C GLY A 185 14.54 2.21 46.00
N ARG A 186 15.62 2.93 46.36
CA ARG A 186 16.24 3.17 47.70
C ARG A 186 17.58 2.44 47.92
N HIS A 187 18.70 3.03 48.34
CA HIS A 187 19.16 4.36 48.80
C HIS A 187 20.70 4.42 48.48
N SER A 188 21.38 5.55 48.25
CA SER A 188 21.64 6.66 49.18
C SER A 188 22.33 7.84 48.47
N SER A 189 22.13 9.03 49.05
CA SER A 189 22.54 10.37 48.59
C SER A 189 23.94 10.77 49.16
N PRO A 190 24.43 12.04 49.11
CA PRO A 190 25.49 12.46 48.19
C PRO A 190 26.73 13.08 48.88
N ALA A 191 27.85 13.24 48.16
CA ALA A 191 28.88 14.21 48.51
C ALA A 191 29.59 14.79 47.27
N SER A 192 29.68 16.12 47.25
CA SER A 192 30.27 16.99 46.23
C SER A 192 31.83 17.05 46.28
N PRO A 193 32.51 17.60 45.25
CA PRO A 193 33.98 17.62 45.03
C PRO A 193 34.63 18.88 45.67
N PRO A 194 35.94 19.29 45.51
CA PRO A 194 36.89 19.07 44.39
C PRO A 194 38.41 19.00 44.74
N GLY A 195 39.26 18.85 43.70
CA GLY A 195 40.69 19.24 43.74
C GLY A 195 41.58 18.46 42.74
N THR A 196 41.81 18.98 41.53
CA THR A 196 43.04 19.68 41.05
C THR A 196 44.03 18.76 40.31
N ASP A 197 44.21 19.06 39.02
CA ASP A 197 45.24 18.65 38.02
C ASP A 197 46.69 18.94 38.54
N PRO A 198 47.85 18.53 37.93
CA PRO A 198 48.06 18.04 36.55
C PRO A 198 49.10 16.92 36.31
N ALA A 199 49.19 16.49 35.04
CA ALA A 199 50.16 15.58 34.40
C ALA A 199 51.60 16.17 34.26
N PRO A 200 52.55 15.57 33.48
CA PRO A 200 53.13 14.22 33.38
C PRO A 200 54.69 14.26 33.53
N PRO A 201 55.49 13.24 33.10
CA PRO A 201 56.23 13.46 31.85
C PRO A 201 56.44 12.23 30.92
N THR A 202 56.29 12.53 29.63
CA THR A 202 57.07 12.17 28.43
C THR A 202 58.11 11.04 28.51
N GLU A 203 57.87 9.98 27.72
CA GLU A 203 58.94 9.10 27.23
C GLU A 203 59.67 9.74 26.03
N ALA A 204 60.99 9.76 26.11
CA ALA A 204 61.87 9.98 24.97
C ALA A 204 63.18 9.23 25.23
N PHE A 205 63.44 8.15 24.50
CA PHE A 205 64.82 7.70 24.27
C PHE A 205 65.01 7.19 22.84
N VAL A 206 66.10 7.71 22.27
CA VAL A 206 66.54 7.64 20.89
C VAL A 206 67.63 6.58 20.74
N ILE A 207 67.57 5.88 19.60
CA ILE A 207 68.58 5.16 18.80
C ILE A 207 70.05 5.18 19.29
N ARG A 208 70.67 4.00 19.30
CA ARG A 208 72.12 3.83 19.07
C ARG A 208 72.35 2.76 17.99
N GLY A 209 73.06 3.14 16.94
CA GLY A 209 73.67 2.23 15.97
C GLY A 209 75.09 1.83 16.34
N ASP A 210 75.68 1.06 15.42
CA ASP A 210 77.09 0.67 15.22
C ASP A 210 77.60 -0.53 16.04
N ASN A 211 77.72 -1.71 15.41
CA ASN A 211 78.87 -2.11 14.58
C ASN A 211 78.66 -3.52 14.01
#